data_AF-A0A6B2LFM4-F1
#
_entry.id   AF-A0A6B2LFM4-F1
#
_cell.length_a   1.000
_cell.length_b   1.000
_cell.length_c   1.000
_cell.angle_alpha   90.00
_cell.angle_beta   90.00
_cell.angle_gamma   90.00
#
_symmetry.space_group_name_H-M   'P 1'
#
loop_
_entity.id
_entity.type
_entity.pdbx_description
1 polymer ?
#
loop_
_entity_poly.entity_id
_entity_poly.type
_entity_poly.pdbx_seq_one_letter_code
_entity_poly.pdbx_strand_id
1 'polypeptide(L)'
;MEPTKVLVTMVGLPARGKSYTATKIQSYFRWLGINSQIFNVGVYRRQVLSPSIDQSAKFFEASNLPARKLREQLAVEVLDQLFDWLDSGGQIAIFDATNTTNARRREIIRKCHERSPGTQMIFIENICDDAYVLAENFKQKVLISPDYQSVSVEGASSDLTRRIINYEKVYETITDENLTYIKIINVKSRVICNRIIGTIPKMITDYVMKLHVLNRSIWFTRPGISDSKSTTFTDHVSINH
;
A
#
# COMPACT_ATOMS: atom_id res chain seq x y z
N MET A 1 -14.89 10.89 -23.08
CA MET A 1 -13.86 11.24 -22.07
C MET A 1 -13.07 9.99 -21.81
N GLU A 2 -11.74 10.05 -21.89
CA GLU A 2 -10.91 8.96 -21.39
C GLU A 2 -11.15 8.77 -19.88
N PRO A 3 -11.16 7.52 -19.39
CA PRO A 3 -11.34 7.27 -17.97
C PRO A 3 -10.20 7.92 -17.16
N THR A 4 -10.54 8.61 -16.08
CA THR A 4 -9.56 9.28 -15.21
C THR A 4 -8.58 8.26 -14.62
N LYS A 5 -7.29 8.38 -14.98
CA LYS A 5 -6.19 7.62 -14.39
C LYS A 5 -5.84 8.21 -13.02
N VAL A 6 -5.64 7.35 -12.02
CA VAL A 6 -5.30 7.76 -10.65
C VAL A 6 -4.09 6.99 -10.13
N LEU A 7 -3.10 7.71 -9.61
CA LEU A 7 -1.95 7.18 -8.90
C LEU A 7 -2.12 7.41 -7.39
N VAL A 8 -2.35 6.31 -6.65
CA VAL A 8 -2.37 6.28 -5.19
C VAL A 8 -0.97 5.95 -4.69
N THR A 9 -0.32 6.89 -4.00
CA THR A 9 1.03 6.70 -3.45
C THR A 9 0.96 6.45 -1.95
N MET A 10 1.35 5.25 -1.51
CA MET A 10 1.39 4.92 -0.08
C MET A 10 2.58 5.59 0.60
N VAL A 11 2.39 6.11 1.81
CA VAL A 11 3.43 6.76 2.62
C VAL A 11 3.38 6.24 4.05
N GLY A 12 4.56 6.08 4.68
CA GLY A 12 4.68 5.75 6.09
C GLY A 12 5.75 4.70 6.39
N LEU A 13 6.08 4.59 7.68
CA LEU A 13 7.11 3.66 8.17
C LEU A 13 6.74 2.19 7.93
N PRO A 14 7.72 1.26 7.90
CA PRO A 14 7.45 -0.18 7.88
C PRO A 14 6.50 -0.60 9.03
N ALA A 15 5.69 -1.64 8.79
CA ALA A 15 4.75 -2.19 9.78
C ALA A 15 3.66 -1.21 10.29
N ARG A 16 3.36 -0.14 9.53
CA ARG A 16 2.25 0.80 9.84
C ARG A 16 0.96 0.54 9.03
N GLY A 17 0.76 -0.67 8.50
CA GLY A 17 -0.48 -1.02 7.80
C GLY A 17 -0.65 -0.56 6.35
N LYS A 18 0.39 0.03 5.72
CA LYS A 18 0.33 0.49 4.32
C LYS A 18 -0.17 -0.59 3.34
N SER A 19 0.45 -1.76 3.32
CA SER A 19 0.08 -2.83 2.39
C SER A 19 -1.33 -3.34 2.66
N TYR A 20 -1.78 -3.38 3.92
CA TYR A 20 -3.17 -3.68 4.25
C TYR A 20 -4.14 -2.65 3.66
N THR A 21 -3.88 -1.36 3.88
CA THR A 21 -4.69 -0.26 3.33
C THR A 21 -4.71 -0.31 1.79
N ALA A 22 -3.55 -0.54 1.15
CA ALA A 22 -3.44 -0.68 -0.30
C ALA A 22 -4.28 -1.84 -0.83
N THR A 23 -4.19 -3.03 -0.21
CA THR A 23 -4.99 -4.21 -0.59
C THR A 23 -6.48 -3.95 -0.42
N LYS A 24 -6.91 -3.32 0.68
CA LYS A 24 -8.33 -3.01 0.88
C LYS A 24 -8.87 -2.02 -0.15
N ILE A 25 -8.10 -0.97 -0.47
CA ILE A 25 -8.47 0.00 -1.51
C ILE A 25 -8.59 -0.70 -2.87
N GLN A 26 -7.62 -1.56 -3.22
CA GLN A 26 -7.68 -2.33 -4.46
C GLN A 26 -8.92 -3.23 -4.50
N SER A 27 -9.17 -4.02 -3.45
CA SER A 27 -10.34 -4.90 -3.39
C SER A 27 -11.65 -4.13 -3.54
N TYR A 28 -11.75 -2.96 -2.92
CA TYR A 28 -12.92 -2.09 -3.04
C TYR A 28 -13.17 -1.64 -4.48
N PHE A 29 -12.14 -1.14 -5.17
CA PHE A 29 -12.30 -0.69 -6.55
C PHE A 29 -12.51 -1.84 -7.54
N ARG A 30 -11.83 -2.98 -7.35
CA ARG A 30 -12.10 -4.19 -8.15
C ARG A 30 -13.54 -4.66 -7.99
N TRP A 31 -14.08 -4.63 -6.76
CA TRP A 31 -15.47 -4.97 -6.51
C TRP A 31 -16.46 -4.05 -7.24
N LEU A 32 -16.10 -2.77 -7.42
CA LEU A 32 -16.85 -1.81 -8.23
C LEU A 32 -16.63 -1.93 -9.74
N GLY A 33 -15.86 -2.91 -10.20
CA GLY A 33 -15.52 -3.08 -11.62
C GLY A 33 -14.48 -2.09 -12.15
N ILE A 34 -13.76 -1.38 -11.28
CA ILE A 34 -12.70 -0.42 -11.66
C ILE A 34 -11.36 -1.14 -11.68
N ASN A 35 -10.68 -1.08 -12.83
CA ASN A 35 -9.41 -1.77 -13.05
C ASN A 35 -8.30 -1.15 -12.17
N SER A 36 -7.89 -1.90 -11.14
CA SER A 36 -6.93 -1.42 -10.14
C SER A 36 -5.84 -2.44 -9.81
N GLN A 37 -4.60 -1.95 -9.66
CA GLN A 37 -3.41 -2.77 -9.45
C GLN A 37 -2.46 -2.17 -8.42
N ILE A 38 -1.87 -3.04 -7.59
CA ILE A 38 -0.83 -2.68 -6.62
C ILE A 38 0.54 -2.95 -7.23
N PHE A 39 1.43 -1.98 -7.11
CA PHE A 39 2.83 -2.03 -7.51
C PHE A 39 3.68 -1.93 -6.25
N ASN A 40 4.10 -3.09 -5.73
CA ASN A 40 4.81 -3.17 -4.46
C ASN A 40 6.33 -3.29 -4.68
N VAL A 41 7.06 -2.22 -4.32
CA VAL A 41 8.52 -2.16 -4.51
C VAL A 41 9.25 -3.22 -3.68
N GLY A 42 8.71 -3.61 -2.53
CA GLY A 42 9.27 -4.68 -1.71
C GLY A 42 9.16 -6.06 -2.37
N VAL A 43 8.05 -6.34 -3.05
CA VAL A 43 7.86 -7.58 -3.84
C VAL A 43 8.82 -7.58 -5.01
N TYR A 44 8.87 -6.50 -5.77
CA TYR A 44 9.76 -6.38 -6.94
C TYR A 44 11.23 -6.55 -6.55
N ARG A 45 11.69 -5.85 -5.50
CA ARG A 45 13.05 -5.98 -4.95
C ARG A 45 13.42 -7.45 -4.69
N ARG A 46 12.51 -8.23 -4.09
CA ARG A 46 12.76 -9.65 -3.78
C ARG A 46 12.84 -10.53 -5.02
N GLN A 47 12.13 -10.17 -6.09
CA GLN A 47 12.11 -10.94 -7.34
C GLN A 47 13.39 -10.71 -8.16
N VAL A 48 13.91 -9.49 -8.17
CA VAL A 48 15.04 -9.13 -9.05
C VAL A 48 16.40 -9.15 -8.36
N LEU A 49 16.46 -8.98 -7.03
CA LEU A 49 17.71 -9.07 -6.30
C LEU A 49 18.05 -10.52 -5.98
N SER A 50 19.31 -10.89 -6.27
CA SER A 50 19.85 -12.20 -5.91
C SER A 50 19.73 -12.45 -4.40
N PRO A 51 19.46 -13.71 -3.97
CA PRO A 51 19.53 -14.11 -2.57
C PRO A 51 20.89 -13.84 -1.91
N SER A 52 21.95 -13.67 -2.70
CA SER A 52 23.30 -13.35 -2.20
C SER A 52 23.49 -11.90 -1.73
N ILE A 53 22.55 -11.00 -2.04
CA ILE A 53 22.59 -9.61 -1.58
C ILE A 53 22.04 -9.55 -0.15
N ASP A 54 22.81 -9.01 0.79
CA ASP A 54 22.33 -8.74 2.15
C ASP A 54 21.15 -7.75 2.11
N GLN A 55 19.96 -8.25 2.46
CA GLN A 55 18.72 -7.49 2.54
C GLN A 55 18.27 -7.25 3.99
N SER A 56 19.19 -7.40 4.97
CA SER A 56 18.96 -7.03 6.37
C SER A 56 18.79 -5.52 6.57
N ALA A 57 18.60 -5.08 7.80
CA ALA A 57 18.49 -3.67 8.17
C ALA A 57 19.64 -2.79 7.64
N LYS A 58 20.85 -3.35 7.45
CA LYS A 58 22.02 -2.66 6.86
C LYS A 58 21.77 -2.17 5.44
N PHE A 59 20.99 -2.92 4.67
CA PHE A 59 20.56 -2.53 3.32
C PHE A 59 19.68 -1.26 3.32
N PHE A 60 18.96 -1.03 4.42
CA PHE A 60 18.01 0.08 4.54
C PHE A 60 18.59 1.32 5.21
N GLU A 61 19.83 1.28 5.68
CA GLU A 61 20.52 2.43 6.27
C GLU A 61 20.66 3.58 5.29
N ALA A 62 20.48 4.81 5.78
CA ALA A 62 20.57 6.02 4.97
C ALA A 62 22.01 6.33 4.52
N SER A 63 23.00 5.93 5.33
CA SER A 63 24.44 6.04 5.04
C SER A 63 24.93 5.05 3.98
N ASN A 64 24.18 3.98 3.70
CA ASN A 64 24.54 2.99 2.70
C ASN A 64 24.17 3.49 1.29
N LEU A 65 25.05 4.33 0.71
CA LEU A 65 24.83 4.95 -0.60
C LEU A 65 24.59 3.94 -1.74
N PRO A 66 25.35 2.83 -1.87
CA PRO A 66 25.08 1.82 -2.88
C PRO A 66 23.69 1.18 -2.75
N ALA A 67 23.31 0.74 -1.54
CA ALA A 67 22.00 0.14 -1.33
C ALA A 67 20.85 1.15 -1.50
N ARG A 68 21.07 2.41 -1.13
CA ARG A 68 20.12 3.50 -1.40
C ARG A 68 19.93 3.71 -2.90
N LYS A 69 21.02 3.77 -3.68
CA LYS A 69 20.94 3.93 -5.14
C LYS A 69 20.18 2.77 -5.78
N LEU A 70 20.46 1.54 -5.34
CA LEU A 70 19.75 0.35 -5.82
C LEU A 70 18.26 0.39 -5.46
N ARG A 71 17.90 0.76 -4.23
CA ARG A 71 16.48 0.92 -3.83
C ARG A 71 15.77 1.98 -4.68
N GLU A 72 16.45 3.08 -4.99
CA GLU A 72 15.90 4.14 -5.84
C GLU A 72 15.66 3.64 -7.26
N GLN A 73 16.63 2.93 -7.85
CA GLN A 73 16.50 2.32 -9.19
C GLN A 73 15.31 1.37 -9.28
N LEU A 74 15.19 0.43 -8.33
CA LEU A 74 14.07 -0.50 -8.25
C LEU A 74 12.73 0.22 -8.13
N ALA A 75 12.68 1.28 -7.32
CA ALA A 75 11.47 2.05 -7.12
C ALA A 75 11.13 2.92 -8.34
N VAL A 76 12.08 3.22 -9.22
CA VAL A 76 11.86 3.86 -10.52
C VAL A 76 11.36 2.86 -11.55
N GLU A 77 11.97 1.67 -11.64
CA GLU A 77 11.52 0.60 -12.55
C GLU A 77 10.06 0.20 -12.29
N VAL A 78 9.67 0.12 -11.01
CA VAL A 78 8.27 -0.14 -10.63
C VAL A 78 7.33 1.00 -11.00
N LEU A 79 7.78 2.26 -10.94
CA LEU A 79 6.98 3.40 -11.41
C LEU A 79 6.80 3.36 -12.93
N ASP A 80 7.86 2.99 -13.67
CA ASP A 80 7.76 2.90 -15.13
C ASP A 80 6.79 1.78 -15.54
N GLN A 81 6.88 0.59 -14.93
CA GLN A 81 5.89 -0.49 -15.11
C GLN A 81 4.46 -0.06 -14.75
N LEU A 82 4.31 0.77 -13.72
CA LEU A 82 3.02 1.30 -13.30
C LEU A 82 2.42 2.20 -14.38
N PHE A 83 3.22 3.09 -14.97
CA PHE A 83 2.75 3.97 -16.04
C PHE A 83 2.42 3.19 -17.32
N ASP A 84 3.25 2.22 -17.70
CA ASP A 84 2.99 1.36 -18.86
C ASP A 84 1.66 0.59 -18.70
N TRP A 85 1.36 0.15 -17.46
CA TRP A 85 0.09 -0.50 -17.14
C TRP A 85 -1.10 0.47 -17.18
N LEU A 86 -0.95 1.71 -16.69
CA LEU A 86 -1.98 2.75 -16.82
C LEU A 86 -2.26 3.07 -18.29
N ASP A 87 -1.24 3.09 -19.14
CA ASP A 87 -1.38 3.32 -20.58
C ASP A 87 -2.05 2.15 -21.30
N SER A 88 -1.92 0.94 -20.76
CA SER A 88 -2.59 -0.27 -21.24
C SER A 88 -4.05 -0.41 -20.77
N GLY A 89 -4.67 0.68 -20.27
CA GLY A 89 -6.07 0.69 -19.83
C GLY A 89 -6.28 0.47 -18.32
N GLY A 90 -5.22 0.50 -17.52
CA GLY A 90 -5.32 0.59 -16.06
C GLY A 90 -5.96 1.91 -15.62
N GLN A 91 -6.76 1.89 -14.54
CA GLN A 91 -7.45 3.09 -14.05
C GLN A 91 -6.90 3.58 -12.73
N ILE A 92 -6.63 2.69 -11.77
CA ILE A 92 -6.10 3.05 -10.45
C ILE A 92 -4.85 2.23 -10.16
N ALA A 93 -3.71 2.90 -10.14
CA ALA A 93 -2.46 2.29 -9.74
C ALA A 93 -2.10 2.66 -8.31
N ILE A 94 -1.74 1.67 -7.49
CA ILE A 94 -1.38 1.85 -6.09
C ILE A 94 0.12 1.56 -5.93
N PHE A 95 0.92 2.59 -5.75
CA PHE A 95 2.36 2.49 -5.54
C PHE A 95 2.66 2.25 -4.05
N ASP A 96 2.91 0.98 -3.69
CA ASP A 96 3.18 0.55 -2.31
C ASP A 96 4.69 0.52 -2.02
N ALA A 97 5.15 1.59 -1.37
CA ALA A 97 6.49 1.74 -0.82
C ALA A 97 6.45 2.60 0.46
N THR A 98 7.59 2.87 1.08
CA THR A 98 7.64 3.71 2.29
C THR A 98 7.44 5.20 1.97
N ASN A 99 8.07 5.70 0.90
CA ASN A 99 7.94 7.09 0.41
C ASN A 99 8.05 8.16 1.52
N THR A 100 8.93 7.91 2.50
CA THR A 100 9.01 8.64 3.77
C THR A 100 9.67 10.02 3.67
N THR A 101 10.33 10.36 2.56
CA THR A 101 11.02 11.66 2.41
C THR A 101 10.30 12.58 1.43
N ASN A 102 10.41 13.90 1.64
CA ASN A 102 9.90 14.92 0.74
C ASN A 102 10.55 14.83 -0.65
N ALA A 103 11.86 14.55 -0.69
CA ALA A 103 12.60 14.39 -1.94
C ALA A 103 12.03 13.24 -2.80
N ARG A 104 11.76 12.08 -2.18
CA ARG A 104 11.18 10.93 -2.89
C ARG A 104 9.78 11.23 -3.42
N ARG A 105 8.93 11.91 -2.64
CA ARG A 105 7.58 12.28 -3.08
C ARG A 105 7.60 13.29 -4.23
N ARG A 106 8.49 14.28 -4.20
CA ARG A 106 8.69 15.23 -5.31
C ARG A 106 9.13 14.52 -6.59
N GLU A 107 10.02 13.55 -6.49
CA GLU A 107 10.46 12.76 -7.65
C GLU A 107 9.32 11.93 -8.25
N ILE A 108 8.46 11.33 -7.42
CA ILE A 108 7.25 10.62 -7.88
C ILE A 108 6.30 11.57 -8.62
N ILE A 109 6.07 12.78 -8.08
CA ILE A 109 5.25 13.82 -8.71
C ILE A 109 5.82 14.21 -10.07
N ARG A 110 7.13 14.52 -10.12
CA ARG A 110 7.83 14.87 -11.37
C ARG A 110 7.68 13.80 -12.43
N LYS A 111 7.99 12.54 -12.08
CA LYS A 111 7.84 11.39 -13.00
C LYS A 111 6.41 11.19 -13.47
N CYS A 112 5.41 11.34 -12.60
CA CYS A 112 4.01 11.23 -12.99
C CYS A 112 3.62 12.31 -14.00
N HIS A 113 4.04 13.56 -13.78
CA HIS A 113 3.79 14.64 -14.73
C HIS A 113 4.45 14.41 -16.09
N GLU A 114 5.67 13.85 -16.10
CA GLU A 114 6.42 13.59 -17.34
C GLU A 114 5.91 12.37 -18.10
N ARG A 115 5.66 11.24 -17.41
CA ARG A 115 5.31 9.95 -18.03
C ARG A 115 3.82 9.78 -18.29
N SER A 116 2.97 10.35 -17.43
CA SER A 116 1.52 10.17 -17.53
C SER A 116 0.78 11.49 -17.26
N PRO A 117 0.90 12.48 -18.16
CA PRO A 117 0.21 13.76 -18.03
C PRO A 117 -1.30 13.56 -17.85
N GLY A 118 -1.90 14.28 -16.89
CA GLY A 118 -3.32 14.17 -16.57
C GLY A 118 -3.69 13.07 -15.58
N THR A 119 -2.77 12.16 -15.22
CA THR A 119 -2.98 11.22 -14.11
C THR A 119 -3.12 11.98 -12.80
N GLN A 120 -4.24 11.79 -12.10
CA GLN A 120 -4.47 12.40 -10.81
C GLN A 120 -3.67 11.67 -9.73
N MET A 121 -2.98 12.40 -8.87
CA MET A 121 -2.21 11.83 -7.77
C MET A 121 -2.89 12.05 -6.42
N ILE A 122 -2.85 11.03 -5.56
CA ILE A 122 -3.22 11.11 -4.15
C ILE A 122 -2.21 10.36 -3.29
N PHE A 123 -1.81 10.97 -2.17
CA PHE A 123 -0.98 10.31 -1.16
C PHE A 123 -1.82 9.76 -0.02
N ILE A 124 -1.50 8.55 0.44
CA ILE A 124 -2.12 7.96 1.63
C ILE A 124 -1.04 7.64 2.66
N GLU A 125 -0.95 8.48 3.68
CA GLU A 125 0.02 8.36 4.75
C GLU A 125 -0.57 7.58 5.93
N ASN A 126 0.03 6.44 6.26
CA ASN A 126 -0.35 5.67 7.44
C ASN A 126 0.62 5.96 8.58
N ILE A 127 0.09 6.57 9.65
CA ILE A 127 0.80 6.92 10.87
C ILE A 127 0.19 6.10 11.99
N CYS A 128 1.02 5.39 12.75
CA CYS A 128 0.56 4.57 13.86
C CYS A 128 1.64 4.52 14.93
N ASP A 129 1.30 5.02 16.10
CA ASP A 129 2.12 5.04 17.31
C ASP A 129 1.47 4.20 18.43
N ASP A 130 0.32 3.57 18.14
CA ASP A 130 -0.39 2.67 19.05
C ASP A 130 0.41 1.38 19.26
N ALA A 131 0.93 1.18 20.46
CA ALA A 131 1.80 0.05 20.79
C ALA A 131 1.17 -1.32 20.50
N TYR A 132 -0.14 -1.49 20.72
CA TYR A 132 -0.83 -2.75 20.50
C TYR A 132 -0.94 -3.06 18.99
N VAL A 133 -1.36 -2.08 18.21
CA VAL A 133 -1.48 -2.21 16.75
C VAL A 133 -0.10 -2.45 16.13
N LEU A 134 0.92 -1.77 16.63
CA LEU A 134 2.29 -1.96 16.17
C LEU A 134 2.81 -3.36 16.49
N ALA A 135 2.56 -3.87 17.70
CA ALA A 135 2.96 -5.21 18.10
C ALA A 135 2.30 -6.28 17.20
N GLU A 136 1.00 -6.16 16.94
CA GLU A 136 0.29 -7.10 16.07
C GLU A 136 0.79 -7.02 14.62
N ASN A 137 0.94 -5.81 14.07
CA ASN A 137 1.53 -5.63 12.73
C ASN A 137 2.96 -6.17 12.64
N PHE A 138 3.75 -6.03 13.71
CA PHE A 138 5.09 -6.60 13.81
C PHE A 138 5.05 -8.12 13.72
N LYS A 139 4.23 -8.74 14.58
CA LYS A 139 4.08 -10.18 14.66
C LYS A 139 3.65 -10.75 13.31
N GLN A 140 2.60 -10.19 12.70
CA GLN A 140 2.13 -10.58 11.38
C GLN A 140 3.24 -10.45 10.33
N LYS A 141 4.01 -9.35 10.37
CA LYS A 141 5.09 -9.12 9.41
C LYS A 141 6.26 -10.08 9.59
N VAL A 142 6.65 -10.41 10.82
CA VAL A 142 7.71 -11.39 11.09
C VAL A 142 7.28 -12.79 10.65
N LEU A 143 6.02 -13.17 10.89
CA LEU A 143 5.53 -14.51 10.56
C LEU A 143 5.27 -14.73 9.06
N ILE A 144 4.75 -13.72 8.37
CA ILE A 144 4.24 -13.88 7.00
C ILE A 144 5.22 -13.33 5.96
N SER A 145 6.07 -12.37 6.31
CA SER A 145 6.89 -11.71 5.29
C SER A 145 7.95 -12.64 4.71
N PRO A 146 8.07 -12.73 3.37
CA PRO A 146 9.17 -13.43 2.72
C PRO A 146 10.55 -12.87 3.10
N ASP A 147 10.63 -11.63 3.62
CA ASP A 147 11.87 -11.02 4.10
C ASP A 147 12.48 -11.82 5.29
N TYR A 148 11.71 -12.66 6.00
CA TYR A 148 12.10 -13.27 7.27
C TYR A 148 11.96 -14.80 7.35
N GLN A 149 11.63 -15.48 6.24
CA GLN A 149 11.31 -16.93 6.24
C GLN A 149 12.46 -17.84 6.72
N SER A 150 13.72 -17.42 6.57
CA SER A 150 14.91 -18.20 6.95
C SER A 150 15.57 -17.72 8.25
N VAL A 151 14.94 -16.79 8.98
CA VAL A 151 15.49 -16.17 10.19
C VAL A 151 14.63 -16.56 11.39
N SER A 152 15.25 -16.70 12.57
CA SER A 152 14.48 -16.90 13.81
C SER A 152 13.55 -15.72 14.08
N VAL A 153 12.47 -15.96 14.83
CA VAL A 153 11.50 -14.93 15.18
C VAL A 153 12.16 -13.75 15.91
N GLU A 154 13.11 -14.03 16.80
CA GLU A 154 13.88 -13.03 17.54
C GLU A 154 14.80 -12.23 16.60
N GLY A 155 15.49 -12.91 15.69
CA GLY A 155 16.38 -12.27 14.71
C GLY A 155 15.61 -11.37 13.75
N ALA A 156 14.47 -11.85 13.23
CA ALA A 156 13.58 -11.09 12.37
C ALA A 156 12.98 -9.86 13.08
N SER A 157 12.61 -10.02 14.36
CA SER A 157 12.10 -8.91 15.18
C SER A 157 13.17 -7.83 15.40
N SER A 158 14.40 -8.24 15.71
CA SER A 158 15.55 -7.32 15.89
C SER A 158 15.88 -6.58 14.59
N ASP A 159 15.91 -7.30 13.46
CA ASP A 159 16.15 -6.71 12.14
C ASP A 159 15.06 -5.69 11.77
N LEU A 160 13.79 -6.05 11.90
CA LEU A 160 12.67 -5.17 11.58
C LEU A 160 12.67 -3.91 12.46
N THR A 161 13.00 -4.06 13.74
CA THR A 161 13.15 -2.94 14.68
C THR A 161 14.24 -1.99 14.22
N ARG A 162 15.44 -2.51 13.91
CA ARG A 162 16.56 -1.69 13.40
C ARG A 162 16.21 -1.00 12.09
N ARG A 163 15.48 -1.70 11.20
CA ARG A 163 14.99 -1.14 9.95
C ARG A 163 14.05 0.04 10.19
N ILE A 164 13.13 -0.05 11.15
CA ILE A 164 12.22 1.06 11.49
C ILE A 164 12.98 2.26 12.04
N ILE A 165 13.90 2.04 13.00
CA ILE A 165 14.76 3.10 13.56
C ILE A 165 15.51 3.84 12.44
N ASN A 166 16.00 3.11 11.43
CA ASN A 166 16.69 3.72 10.29
C ASN A 166 15.77 4.58 9.41
N TYR A 167 14.51 4.19 9.22
CA TYR A 167 13.54 5.01 8.50
C TYR A 167 13.06 6.21 9.32
N GLU A 168 12.90 6.07 10.63
CA GLU A 168 12.48 7.15 11.54
C GLU A 168 13.44 8.34 11.49
N LYS A 169 14.76 8.08 11.43
CA LYS A 169 15.79 9.13 11.33
C LYS A 169 15.63 10.09 10.14
N VAL A 170 14.96 9.64 9.08
CA VAL A 170 14.81 10.41 7.83
C VAL A 170 13.34 10.63 7.45
N TYR A 171 12.40 10.27 8.33
CA TYR A 171 10.98 10.34 8.03
C TYR A 171 10.47 11.78 8.11
N GLU A 172 9.92 12.25 7.00
CA GLU A 172 9.30 13.55 6.85
C GLU A 172 7.81 13.35 6.53
N THR A 173 6.93 13.64 7.49
CA THR A 173 5.48 13.57 7.27
C THR A 173 5.03 14.56 6.20
N ILE A 174 3.89 14.31 5.55
CA ILE A 174 3.39 15.21 4.49
C ILE A 174 2.88 16.51 5.12
N THR A 175 3.51 17.64 4.86
CA THR A 175 3.05 18.95 5.33
C THR A 175 2.67 19.91 4.21
N ASP A 176 2.97 19.55 2.97
CA ASP A 176 2.69 20.38 1.80
C ASP A 176 1.19 20.45 1.51
N GLU A 177 0.59 21.60 1.79
CA GLU A 177 -0.83 21.88 1.60
C GLU A 177 -1.24 21.91 0.13
N ASN A 178 -0.31 21.93 -0.82
CA ASN A 178 -0.63 21.86 -2.25
C ASN A 178 -0.90 20.43 -2.74
N LEU A 179 -0.55 19.42 -1.94
CA LEU A 179 -0.73 18.02 -2.32
C LEU A 179 -2.12 17.49 -1.95
N THR A 180 -2.68 16.62 -2.78
CA THR A 180 -3.87 15.83 -2.43
C THR A 180 -3.45 14.66 -1.55
N TYR A 181 -3.87 14.63 -0.29
CA TYR A 181 -3.49 13.54 0.62
C TYR A 181 -4.54 13.20 1.68
N ILE A 182 -4.44 11.96 2.18
CA ILE A 182 -5.15 11.45 3.35
C ILE A 182 -4.11 10.93 4.34
N LYS A 183 -4.15 11.42 5.59
CA LYS A 183 -3.41 10.82 6.70
C LYS A 183 -4.34 9.98 7.54
N ILE A 184 -3.98 8.72 7.72
CA ILE A 184 -4.66 7.76 8.59
C ILE A 184 -3.81 7.61 9.85
N ILE A 185 -4.32 8.07 11.00
CA ILE A 185 -3.56 8.15 12.24
C ILE A 185 -4.17 7.19 13.27
N ASN A 186 -3.33 6.31 13.83
CA ASN A 186 -3.68 5.24 14.77
C ASN A 186 -4.98 4.54 14.38
N VAL A 187 -4.96 3.81 13.26
CA VAL A 187 -6.11 3.00 12.82
C VAL A 187 -7.38 3.85 12.60
N LYS A 188 -7.17 5.10 12.17
CA LYS A 188 -8.21 6.12 11.92
C LYS A 188 -8.89 6.67 13.17
N SER A 189 -8.25 6.59 14.35
CA SER A 189 -8.59 7.46 15.48
C SER A 189 -8.67 8.93 15.06
N ARG A 190 -7.85 9.32 14.08
CA ARG A 190 -7.87 10.61 13.41
C ARG A 190 -7.59 10.40 11.92
N VAL A 191 -8.34 11.11 11.08
CA VAL A 191 -8.12 11.18 9.64
C VAL A 191 -7.96 12.65 9.25
N ILE A 192 -6.90 12.98 8.52
CA ILE A 192 -6.66 14.33 8.00
C ILE A 192 -6.74 14.25 6.48
N CYS A 193 -7.59 15.08 5.88
CA CYS A 193 -7.79 15.13 4.44
C CYS A 193 -7.36 16.51 3.92
N ASN A 194 -6.61 16.54 2.83
CA ASN A 194 -6.21 17.78 2.18
C ASN A 194 -6.50 17.71 0.66
N ARG A 195 -7.11 18.77 0.13
CA ARG A 195 -7.40 18.96 -1.30
C ARG A 195 -8.05 17.76 -2.01
N ILE A 196 -9.02 17.11 -1.36
CA ILE A 196 -9.74 15.96 -1.92
C ILE A 196 -10.70 16.41 -3.04
N ILE A 197 -10.22 16.36 -4.28
CA ILE A 197 -10.95 16.79 -5.49
C ILE A 197 -11.15 15.57 -6.41
N GLY A 198 -12.28 15.50 -7.10
CA GLY A 198 -12.59 14.40 -8.02
C GLY A 198 -13.24 13.18 -7.35
N THR A 199 -13.78 12.28 -8.17
CA THR A 199 -14.60 11.15 -7.70
C THR A 199 -13.77 10.11 -6.94
N ILE A 200 -12.64 9.67 -7.51
CA ILE A 200 -11.84 8.58 -6.93
C ILE A 200 -11.24 8.96 -5.56
N PRO A 201 -10.60 10.13 -5.36
CA PRO A 201 -10.14 10.56 -4.04
C PRO A 201 -11.24 10.63 -2.97
N LYS A 202 -12.45 11.08 -3.35
CA LYS A 202 -13.60 11.11 -2.43
C LYS A 202 -14.02 9.69 -2.03
N MET A 203 -14.13 8.79 -3.00
CA MET A 203 -14.44 7.38 -2.75
C MET A 203 -13.38 6.70 -1.87
N ILE A 204 -12.09 6.98 -2.09
CA ILE A 204 -11.00 6.50 -1.22
C ILE A 204 -11.20 7.03 0.20
N THR A 205 -11.47 8.33 0.35
CA THR A 205 -11.68 8.96 1.67
C THR A 205 -12.83 8.28 2.41
N ASP A 206 -14.00 8.17 1.77
CA ASP A 206 -15.19 7.54 2.33
C ASP A 206 -14.94 6.07 2.72
N TYR A 207 -14.25 5.32 1.86
CA TYR A 207 -13.94 3.93 2.10
C TYR A 207 -12.97 3.75 3.27
N VAL A 208 -11.88 4.52 3.26
CA VAL A 208 -10.88 4.50 4.34
C VAL A 208 -11.56 4.81 5.67
N MET A 209 -12.38 5.86 5.75
CA MET A 209 -13.12 6.20 6.98
C MET A 209 -14.01 5.06 7.50
N LYS A 210 -14.46 4.14 6.64
CA LYS A 210 -15.26 2.95 7.00
C LYS A 210 -14.46 1.66 7.25
N LEU A 211 -13.15 1.62 6.97
CA LEU A 211 -12.34 0.43 7.20
C LEU A 211 -12.29 0.03 8.68
N HIS A 212 -12.43 -1.25 9.00
CA HIS A 212 -12.22 -1.71 10.37
C HIS A 212 -11.04 -2.67 10.38
N VAL A 213 -10.15 -2.46 11.35
CA VAL A 213 -8.87 -3.18 11.43
C VAL A 213 -8.89 -4.20 12.57
N LEU A 214 -9.93 -4.16 13.42
CA LEU A 214 -10.19 -5.19 14.42
C LEU A 214 -10.73 -6.45 13.75
N ASN A 215 -10.27 -7.61 14.23
CA ASN A 215 -10.81 -8.90 13.82
C ASN A 215 -12.28 -9.01 14.24
N ARG A 216 -13.14 -9.31 13.28
CA ARG A 216 -14.56 -9.59 13.51
C ARG A 216 -15.04 -10.70 12.60
N SER A 217 -15.95 -11.52 13.10
CA SER A 217 -16.66 -12.50 12.28
C SER A 217 -17.80 -11.81 11.54
N ILE A 218 -17.88 -12.01 10.23
CA ILE A 218 -19.02 -11.60 9.40
C ILE A 218 -19.67 -12.89 8.92
N TRP A 219 -20.92 -13.12 9.32
CA TRP A 219 -21.68 -14.31 8.96
C TRP A 219 -22.66 -13.97 7.84
N PHE A 220 -22.60 -14.73 6.75
CA PHE A 220 -23.59 -14.68 5.68
C PHE A 220 -24.45 -15.94 5.77
N THR A 221 -25.77 -15.78 5.82
CA THR A 221 -26.72 -16.89 5.73
C THR A 221 -27.61 -16.71 4.52
N ARG A 222 -28.02 -17.82 3.93
CA ARG A 222 -29.15 -17.81 2.98
C ARG A 222 -30.45 -17.61 3.76
N PRO A 223 -31.50 -17.05 3.13
CA PRO A 223 -32.83 -17.10 3.70
C PRO A 223 -33.22 -18.56 3.97
N GLY A 224 -34.02 -18.78 5.02
CA GLY A 224 -34.61 -20.08 5.30
C GLY A 224 -35.47 -20.57 4.14
N ILE A 225 -35.69 -21.89 4.05
CA ILE A 225 -36.53 -22.49 3.02
C ILE A 225 -37.94 -21.89 3.13
N SER A 226 -38.45 -21.31 2.05
CA SER A 226 -39.82 -20.83 1.92
C SER A 226 -40.59 -21.65 0.88
N ASP A 227 -41.91 -21.77 1.05
CA ASP A 227 -42.80 -22.52 0.13
C ASP A 227 -42.90 -21.89 -1.27
N SER A 228 -42.34 -20.69 -1.46
CA SER A 228 -42.22 -20.03 -2.76
C SER A 228 -41.10 -20.69 -3.58
N LYS A 229 -41.48 -21.51 -4.55
CA LYS A 229 -40.60 -22.24 -5.45
C LYS A 229 -39.53 -21.35 -6.12
N SER A 230 -38.29 -21.85 -6.02
CA SER A 230 -37.15 -21.75 -6.93
C SER A 230 -36.57 -20.37 -7.29
N THR A 231 -35.42 -20.07 -6.69
CA THR A 231 -34.26 -19.62 -7.48
C THR A 231 -33.08 -20.52 -7.14
N THR A 232 -33.06 -21.71 -7.73
CA THR A 232 -31.92 -22.62 -7.67
C THR A 232 -30.81 -22.07 -8.56
N PHE A 233 -29.88 -21.29 -7.99
CA PHE A 233 -28.58 -21.08 -8.60
C PHE A 233 -27.73 -22.34 -8.35
N THR A 234 -27.91 -23.35 -9.19
CA THR A 234 -27.18 -24.63 -9.12
C THR A 234 -25.81 -24.59 -9.80
N ASP A 235 -25.42 -23.49 -10.44
CA ASP A 235 -24.09 -23.38 -11.03
C ASP A 235 -23.11 -22.78 -10.03
N HIS A 236 -22.51 -23.67 -9.24
CA HIS A 236 -21.33 -23.35 -8.45
C HIS A 236 -20.21 -22.89 -9.39
N VAL A 237 -19.96 -21.58 -9.47
CA VAL A 237 -18.69 -21.08 -9.97
C VAL A 237 -17.66 -21.36 -8.89
N SER A 238 -16.88 -22.41 -9.07
CA SER A 238 -15.68 -22.69 -8.28
C SER A 238 -14.68 -21.55 -8.50
N ILE A 239 -14.65 -20.58 -7.59
CA ILE A 239 -13.56 -19.61 -7.51
C ILE A 239 -12.44 -20.33 -6.74
N ASN A 240 -11.54 -20.95 -7.49
CA ASN A 240 -10.30 -21.49 -6.94
C ASN A 240 -9.43 -20.33 -6.45
N HIS A 241 -9.10 -20.35 -5.16
CA HIS A 241 -8.04 -19.54 -4.56
C HIS A 241 -6.67 -20.17 -4.81
#